data_AF-A0A2V6NCA2-F1
#
_entry.id   AF-A0A2V6NCA2-F1
#
_cell.length_a   1.000
_cell.length_b   1.000
_cell.length_c   1.000
_cell.angle_alpha   90.00
_cell.angle_beta   90.00
_cell.angle_gamma   90.00
#
_symmetry.space_group_name_H-M   'P 1'
#
loop_
_entity.id
_entity.type
_entity.pdbx_description
1 polymer ?
#
loop_
_entity_poly.entity_id
_entity_poly.type
_entity_poly.pdbx_seq_one_letter_code
_entity_poly.pdbx_strand_id
1 'polypeptide(L)'
;MATYMRESGMPWPAIEYGKLANVPALQKYAGKGIPDLVVVDASGKVLADSFVGGKYVGPGKVLDDLSAIFARASSPQVAANR
;
A
#
# COMPACT_ATOMS: atom_id res chain seq x y z
N MET A 1 10.41 14.23 -9.48
CA MET A 1 9.60 13.77 -8.31
C MET A 1 10.30 14.01 -6.97
N ALA A 2 11.60 13.71 -6.83
CA ALA A 2 12.33 13.88 -5.57
C ALA A 2 12.26 15.29 -4.96
N THR A 3 12.41 16.34 -5.78
CA THR A 3 12.27 17.75 -5.36
C THR A 3 10.90 18.02 -4.74
N TYR A 4 9.83 17.61 -5.42
CA TYR A 4 8.44 17.79 -4.94
C TYR A 4 8.20 17.11 -3.59
N MET A 5 8.64 15.85 -3.43
CA MET A 5 8.46 15.10 -2.18
C MET A 5 9.20 15.78 -1.02
N ARG A 6 10.44 16.23 -1.25
CA ARG A 6 11.25 16.96 -0.26
C ARG A 6 10.58 18.27 0.15
N GLU A 7 10.12 19.07 -0.80
CA GLU A 7 9.51 20.38 -0.55
C GLU A 7 8.12 20.27 0.08
N SER A 8 7.39 19.20 -0.22
CA SER A 8 6.08 18.90 0.38
C SER A 8 6.17 18.23 1.75
N GLY A 9 7.39 18.05 2.30
CA GLY A 9 7.59 17.40 3.59
C GLY A 9 7.15 15.93 3.61
N MET A 10 7.19 15.24 2.47
CA MET A 10 6.83 13.83 2.33
C MET A 10 8.11 12.98 2.44
N PRO A 11 8.44 12.41 3.61
CA PRO A 11 9.72 11.71 3.84
C PRO A 11 9.80 10.34 3.16
N TRP A 12 8.77 9.97 2.40
CA TRP A 12 8.62 8.65 1.81
C TRP A 12 9.54 8.51 0.59
N PRO A 13 10.21 7.35 0.43
CA PRO A 13 10.88 7.00 -0.81
C PRO A 13 9.90 7.10 -1.98
N ALA A 14 10.34 7.71 -3.08
CA ALA A 14 9.52 7.91 -4.26
C ALA A 14 10.31 7.58 -5.52
N ILE A 15 9.62 7.01 -6.49
CA ILE A 15 10.11 6.84 -7.86
C ILE A 15 9.32 7.75 -8.80
N GLU A 16 9.97 8.23 -9.84
CA GLU A 16 9.28 8.93 -10.93
C GLU A 16 8.39 7.96 -11.69
N TYR A 17 7.13 8.33 -11.92
CA TYR A 17 6.15 7.45 -12.56
C TYR A 17 6.65 6.90 -13.92
N GLY A 18 7.29 7.73 -14.75
CA GLY A 18 7.86 7.28 -16.03
C GLY A 18 8.99 6.25 -15.91
N LYS A 19 9.58 6.08 -14.72
CA LYS A 19 10.61 5.07 -14.44
C LYS A 19 10.05 3.79 -13.81
N LEU A 20 8.77 3.79 -13.41
CA LEU A 20 8.13 2.64 -12.76
C LEU A 20 8.17 1.36 -13.60
N ALA A 21 8.03 1.50 -14.93
CA ALA A 21 8.12 0.39 -15.88
C ALA A 21 9.47 -0.34 -15.85
N ASN A 22 10.53 0.30 -15.33
CA ASN A 22 11.86 -0.29 -15.20
C ASN A 22 12.10 -0.88 -13.80
N VAL A 23 11.09 -0.92 -12.93
CA VAL A 23 11.18 -1.48 -11.57
C VAL A 23 10.09 -2.53 -11.37
N PRO A 24 10.28 -3.77 -11.88
CA PRO A 24 9.27 -4.82 -11.85
C PRO A 24 8.76 -5.15 -10.44
N ALA A 25 9.64 -5.02 -9.43
CA ALA A 25 9.30 -5.26 -8.04
C ALA A 25 8.21 -4.32 -7.51
N LEU A 26 8.09 -3.11 -8.06
CA LEU A 26 7.07 -2.12 -7.70
C LEU A 26 5.91 -2.10 -8.71
N GLN A 27 6.20 -2.35 -9.99
CA GLN A 27 5.19 -2.31 -11.06
C GLN A 27 4.01 -3.26 -10.80
N LYS A 28 4.25 -4.42 -10.17
CA LYS A 28 3.19 -5.39 -9.82
C LYS A 28 2.15 -4.85 -8.83
N TYR A 29 2.45 -3.75 -8.12
CA TYR A 29 1.54 -3.08 -7.20
C TYR A 29 0.91 -1.83 -7.80
N ALA A 30 1.20 -1.50 -9.06
CA ALA A 30 0.62 -0.36 -9.73
C ALA A 30 -0.70 -0.75 -10.38
N GLY A 31 -1.81 -0.27 -9.83
CA GLY A 31 -3.15 -0.46 -10.35
C GLY A 31 -3.38 0.24 -11.69
N LYS A 32 -4.63 0.17 -12.18
CA LYS A 32 -4.99 0.65 -13.52
C LYS A 32 -5.14 2.17 -13.65
N GLY A 33 -5.05 2.91 -12.54
CA GLY A 33 -5.24 4.35 -12.51
C GLY A 33 -4.98 4.95 -11.14
N ILE A 34 -5.10 6.26 -11.04
CA ILE A 34 -4.92 7.02 -9.80
C ILE A 34 -6.27 7.55 -9.27
N PRO A 35 -6.43 7.72 -7.94
CA PRO A 35 -5.47 7.36 -6.90
C PRO A 35 -5.46 5.83 -6.63
N ASP A 36 -4.30 5.31 -6.22
CA ASP A 36 -4.11 3.90 -5.88
C ASP A 36 -3.27 3.78 -4.61
N LEU A 37 -3.78 3.00 -3.65
CA LEU A 37 -3.15 2.71 -2.38
C LEU A 37 -3.16 1.19 -2.18
N VAL A 38 -1.99 0.63 -1.90
CA VAL A 38 -1.80 -0.80 -1.68
C VAL A 38 -1.08 -1.00 -0.36
N VAL A 39 -1.60 -1.90 0.47
CA VAL A 39 -0.95 -2.35 1.71
C VAL A 39 -0.38 -3.73 1.48
N VAL A 40 0.91 -3.91 1.80
CA VAL A 40 1.61 -5.19 1.70
C VAL A 40 2.21 -5.59 3.05
N ASP A 41 2.38 -6.89 3.28
CA ASP A 41 3.18 -7.38 4.41
C ASP A 41 4.69 -7.42 4.09
N ALA A 42 5.50 -7.87 5.06
CA ALA A 42 6.95 -7.96 4.94
C ALA A 42 7.42 -8.94 3.83
N SER A 43 6.58 -9.88 3.39
CA SER A 43 6.88 -10.77 2.27
C SER A 43 6.50 -10.16 0.91
N GLY A 44 5.85 -9.00 0.91
CA GLY A 44 5.31 -8.35 -0.28
C GLY A 44 3.95 -8.90 -0.72
N LYS A 45 3.25 -9.66 0.14
CA LYS A 45 1.87 -10.09 -0.13
C LYS A 45 0.92 -8.91 0.05
N VAL A 46 0.02 -8.70 -0.91
CA VAL A 46 -1.03 -7.67 -0.84
C VAL A 46 -2.07 -8.06 0.21
N LEU A 47 -2.30 -7.15 1.17
CA LEU A 47 -3.31 -7.26 2.22
C LEU A 47 -4.56 -6.46 1.88
N ALA A 48 -4.41 -5.31 1.22
CA ALA A 48 -5.50 -4.45 0.77
C ALA A 48 -5.05 -3.63 -0.46
N ASP A 49 -5.98 -3.33 -1.35
CA ASP A 49 -5.73 -2.70 -2.65
C ASP A 49 -6.93 -1.82 -3.06
N SER A 50 -6.67 -0.68 -3.70
CA SER A 50 -7.71 0.21 -4.22
C SER A 50 -8.37 -0.34 -5.49
N PHE A 51 -7.80 -1.39 -6.09
CA PHE A 51 -8.34 -2.15 -7.21
C PHE A 51 -8.51 -3.63 -6.85
N VAL A 52 -9.76 -4.08 -6.72
CA VAL A 52 -10.08 -5.50 -6.46
C VAL A 52 -10.69 -6.12 -7.71
N GLY A 53 -10.03 -7.15 -8.27
CA GLY A 53 -10.48 -7.79 -9.51
C GLY A 53 -10.54 -6.81 -10.70
N GLY A 54 -9.68 -5.78 -10.69
CA GLY A 54 -9.68 -4.73 -11.72
C GLY A 54 -10.77 -3.67 -11.57
N LYS A 55 -11.64 -3.74 -10.55
CA LYS A 55 -12.61 -2.71 -10.21
C LYS A 55 -12.02 -1.75 -9.18
N TYR A 56 -12.12 -0.45 -9.45
CA TYR A 56 -11.73 0.57 -8.49
C TYR A 56 -12.72 0.65 -7.32
N VAL A 57 -12.21 0.47 -6.10
CA VAL A 57 -12.95 0.57 -4.83
C VAL A 57 -12.45 1.73 -3.95
N GLY A 58 -11.33 2.35 -4.33
CA GLY A 58 -10.80 3.56 -3.71
C GLY A 58 -9.93 3.35 -2.48
N PRO A 59 -9.09 4.35 -2.14
CA PRO A 59 -8.16 4.26 -1.02
C PRO A 59 -8.84 4.24 0.35
N GLY A 60 -10.08 4.75 0.45
CA GLY A 60 -10.85 4.70 1.71
C GLY A 60 -11.06 3.27 2.20
N LYS A 61 -11.41 2.35 1.28
CA LYS A 61 -11.55 0.92 1.59
C LYS A 61 -10.25 0.32 2.14
N VAL A 62 -9.11 0.74 1.61
CA VAL A 62 -7.79 0.26 2.03
C VAL A 62 -7.42 0.76 3.42
N LEU A 63 -7.79 2.00 3.76
CA LEU A 63 -7.62 2.54 5.11
C LEU A 63 -8.52 1.84 6.13
N ASP A 64 -9.76 1.51 5.76
CA ASP A 64 -10.66 0.72 6.60
C ASP A 64 -10.09 -0.68 6.87
N ASP A 65 -9.58 -1.35 5.83
CA ASP A 65 -8.94 -2.66 5.95
C ASP A 65 -7.69 -2.61 6.84
N LEU A 66 -6.86 -1.58 6.68
CA LEU A 66 -5.67 -1.37 7.51
C LEU A 66 -6.05 -1.20 8.99
N SER A 67 -7.10 -0.43 9.27
CA SER A 67 -7.61 -0.24 10.63
C SER A 67 -8.08 -1.57 11.23
N ALA A 68 -8.79 -2.39 10.46
CA ALA A 68 -9.24 -3.71 10.88
C ALA A 68 -8.06 -4.68 11.14
N ILE A 69 -6.98 -4.60 10.35
CA ILE A 69 -5.76 -5.40 10.55
C ILE A 69 -5.12 -5.06 11.90
N PHE A 70 -4.95 -3.78 12.21
CA PHE A 70 -4.38 -3.37 13.51
C PHE A 70 -5.29 -3.70 14.70
N ALA A 71 -6.60 -3.56 14.54
CA ALA A 71 -7.55 -3.95 15.58
C ALA A 71 -7.46 -5.46 15.91
N ARG A 72 -7.33 -6.32 14.89
CA ARG A 72 -7.17 -7.78 15.06
C ARG A 72 -5.84 -8.15 15.72
N ALA A 73 -4.75 -7.47 15.37
CA ALA A 73 -3.44 -7.71 15.98
C ALA A 73 -3.39 -7.32 17.47
N SER A 74 -4.29 -6.44 17.90
CA SER A 74 -4.40 -5.97 19.29
C SER A 74 -5.24 -6.91 20.17
N SER A 75 -5.87 -7.94 19.61
CA SER A 75 -6.65 -8.93 20.37
C SER A 75 -5.72 -9.94 21.09
N PRO A 76 -5.98 -10.33 22.36
CA PRO A 76 -5.06 -11.09 23.22
C PRO A 76 -4.61 -12.49 22.74
N GLN A 77 -5.05 -12.96 21.58
CA GLN A 77 -4.84 -14.33 21.11
C GLN A 77 -3.39 -14.64 20.69
N VAL A 78 -2.50 -13.65 20.57
CA VAL A 78 -1.08 -13.88 20.24
C VAL A 78 -0.24 -14.24 21.48
N ALA A 79 -0.74 -14.01 22.69
CA ALA A 79 0.00 -14.32 23.93
C ALA A 79 0.00 -15.82 24.30
N ALA A 80 -0.82 -16.65 23.64
CA ALA A 80 -0.97 -18.07 23.98
C ALA A 80 -0.01 -19.02 23.23
N ASN A 81 0.76 -18.52 22.26
CA ASN A 81 1.66 -19.34 21.43
C ASN A 81 3.14 -18.88 21.50
N ARG A 82 3.61 -18.53 22.70
CA ARG A 82 5.06 -18.40 22.97
C ARG A 82 5.50 -19.43 23.99
#